data_AF-A0A2S6N7N7-F1
#
_entry.id   AF-A0A2S6N7N7-F1
#
_cell.length_a   1.000
_cell.length_b   1.000
_cell.length_c   1.000
_cell.angle_alpha   90.00
_cell.angle_beta   90.00
_cell.angle_gamma   90.00
#
_symmetry.space_group_name_H-M   'P 1'
#
loop_
_entity.id
_entity.type
_entity.pdbx_description
1 polymer ?
#
loop_
_entity_poly.entity_id
_entity_poly.type
_entity_poly.pdbx_seq_one_letter_code
_entity_poly.pdbx_strand_id
1 'polypeptide(L)'
;MKPLLPSSLRELVNDAIELGLDGQQIDALVTTVAVNFLDPQKPVPALIIRVSGAPAFDLFIQNGEANIVLFDWKTRFVSIFPPRPDGFPLARVYVLEVHDLLDFAHIGQSYTERGIRLTPMLGEQFDAALGAGDYQERHHRYLADYQARNKGFFGVAAGRMKSTFIEKGLVFHSKGCLVCQRDGALFTTTIGDPTGEGLMMGIYLCTEHAAEAASQPSSFHYLCRKFGHSVSGVARVASKDFILEMTGEFLKTQLGCRIIKIAGMTITAERPSGLQLIVRLRDNRTYAYIFKDKNGIVIAKVDNADHHQVEYGPDHIHVSPRTNNNDVRSSFTYGFPMLDVKLIR
;
A
#
# COMPACT_ATOMS: atom_id res chain seq x y z
N MET A 1 -14.46 -1.77 12.10
CA MET A 1 -13.02 -1.73 11.76
C MET A 1 -12.85 -0.65 10.70
N LYS A 2 -12.00 0.38 10.92
CA LYS A 2 -11.65 1.32 9.83
C LYS A 2 -10.96 0.50 8.71
N PRO A 3 -11.17 0.83 7.42
CA PRO A 3 -10.41 0.20 6.33
C PRO A 3 -8.91 0.40 6.55
N LEU A 4 -8.10 -0.58 6.13
CA LEU A 4 -6.63 -0.57 6.31
C LEU A 4 -5.93 0.52 5.50
N LEU A 5 -6.64 1.13 4.56
CA LEU A 5 -6.18 2.29 3.80
C LEU A 5 -7.24 3.38 3.79
N PRO A 6 -6.81 4.64 3.76
CA PRO A 6 -7.69 5.71 3.40
C PRO A 6 -8.23 5.47 1.98
N SER A 7 -9.55 5.53 1.84
CA SER A 7 -10.27 5.40 0.58
C SER A 7 -10.02 6.59 -0.37
N SER A 8 -9.43 7.67 0.15
CA SER A 8 -9.07 8.88 -0.58
C SER A 8 -7.88 9.60 0.06
N LEU A 9 -7.19 10.47 -0.70
CA LEU A 9 -6.15 11.35 -0.15
C LEU A 9 -6.66 12.26 0.97
N ARG A 10 -7.96 12.59 0.97
CA ARG A 10 -8.58 13.36 2.05
C ARG A 10 -8.58 12.59 3.37
N GLU A 11 -8.92 11.30 3.33
CA GLU A 11 -8.86 10.45 4.52
C GLU A 11 -7.42 10.30 5.02
N LEU A 12 -6.45 10.13 4.11
CA LEU A 12 -5.02 10.06 4.47
C LEU A 12 -4.59 11.32 5.24
N VAL A 13 -4.98 12.50 4.75
CA VAL A 13 -4.67 13.77 5.39
C VAL A 13 -5.35 13.89 6.74
N ASN A 14 -6.62 13.50 6.87
CA ASN A 14 -7.33 13.56 8.16
C ASN A 14 -6.68 12.62 9.19
N ASP A 15 -6.37 11.37 8.83
CA ASP A 15 -5.71 10.42 9.73
C ASP A 15 -4.32 10.94 10.14
N ALA A 16 -3.58 11.58 9.22
CA ALA A 16 -2.29 12.19 9.53
C ALA A 16 -2.39 13.38 10.50
N ILE A 17 -3.45 14.19 10.40
CA ILE A 17 -3.76 15.26 11.35
C ILE A 17 -4.12 14.67 12.73
N GLU A 18 -4.92 13.60 12.78
CA GLU A 18 -5.24 12.89 14.04
C GLU A 18 -3.98 12.34 14.72
N LEU A 19 -2.96 11.98 13.94
CA LEU A 19 -1.65 11.53 14.43
C LEU A 19 -0.73 12.67 14.88
N GLY A 20 -1.17 13.94 14.77
CA GLY A 20 -0.42 15.11 15.21
C GLY A 20 0.73 15.49 14.27
N LEU A 21 0.69 15.07 13.00
CA LEU A 21 1.68 15.49 12.01
C LEU A 21 1.49 16.95 11.61
N ASP A 22 2.60 17.65 11.33
CA ASP A 22 2.56 19.01 10.79
C ASP A 22 2.30 19.02 9.27
N GLY A 23 2.07 20.20 8.69
CA GLY A 23 1.77 20.32 7.27
C GLY A 23 2.87 19.84 6.32
N GLN A 24 4.15 19.96 6.68
CA GLN A 24 5.26 19.47 5.86
C GLN A 24 5.32 17.94 5.88
N GLN A 25 5.14 17.35 7.06
CA GLN A 25 5.10 15.89 7.24
C GLN A 25 3.91 15.29 6.49
N ILE A 26 2.74 15.93 6.56
CA ILE A 26 1.55 15.51 5.82
C ILE A 26 1.80 15.61 4.31
N ASP A 27 2.38 16.70 3.82
CA ASP A 27 2.71 16.86 2.39
C ASP A 27 3.75 15.82 1.91
N ALA A 28 4.75 15.50 2.74
CA ALA A 28 5.70 14.43 2.46
C ALA A 28 5.01 13.06 2.37
N LEU A 29 4.05 12.77 3.25
CA LEU A 29 3.25 11.55 3.20
C LEU A 29 2.36 11.50 1.94
N VAL A 30 1.70 12.62 1.61
CA VAL A 30 0.88 12.75 0.40
C VAL A 30 1.74 12.49 -0.84
N THR A 31 2.90 13.13 -0.98
CA THR A 31 3.77 12.93 -2.15
C THR A 31 4.36 11.52 -2.26
N THR A 32 4.54 10.83 -1.13
CA THR A 32 4.97 9.43 -1.06
C THR A 32 3.89 8.46 -1.56
N VAL A 33 2.62 8.76 -1.30
CA VAL A 33 1.51 7.81 -1.50
C VAL A 33 0.64 8.17 -2.71
N ALA A 34 0.50 9.46 -3.04
CA ALA A 34 -0.43 9.96 -4.04
C ALA A 34 -0.17 9.46 -5.46
N VAL A 35 1.08 9.08 -5.79
CA VAL A 35 1.41 8.52 -7.11
C VAL A 35 0.57 7.29 -7.45
N ASN A 36 0.16 6.52 -6.45
CA ASN A 36 -0.66 5.32 -6.64
C ASN A 36 -2.09 5.63 -7.10
N PHE A 37 -2.53 6.89 -7.02
CA PHE A 37 -3.88 7.34 -7.38
C PHE A 37 -3.91 8.19 -8.65
N LEU A 38 -2.75 8.42 -9.29
CA LEU A 38 -2.68 9.19 -10.53
C LEU A 38 -3.11 8.33 -11.72
N ASP A 39 -3.88 8.93 -12.62
CA ASP A 39 -4.35 8.30 -13.85
C ASP A 39 -3.50 8.79 -15.04
N PRO A 40 -2.68 7.93 -15.67
CA PRO A 40 -1.87 8.30 -16.84
C PRO A 40 -2.67 8.92 -17.97
N GLN A 41 -3.96 8.58 -18.12
CA GLN A 41 -4.81 9.07 -19.20
C GLN A 41 -5.52 10.39 -18.85
N LYS A 42 -5.48 10.81 -17.58
CA LYS A 42 -6.13 12.03 -17.11
C LYS A 42 -5.13 12.89 -16.32
N PRO A 43 -4.12 13.45 -16.99
CA PRO A 43 -3.17 14.34 -16.34
C PRO A 43 -3.90 15.56 -15.77
N VAL A 44 -3.57 15.90 -14.52
CA VAL A 44 -4.07 17.10 -13.85
C VAL A 44 -2.88 17.96 -13.41
N PRO A 45 -3.01 19.29 -13.37
CA PRO A 45 -1.90 20.16 -12.94
C PRO A 45 -1.65 20.10 -11.43
N ALA A 46 -2.67 19.69 -10.65
CA ALA A 46 -2.62 19.72 -9.20
C ALA A 46 -3.47 18.63 -8.53
N LEU A 47 -3.05 18.24 -7.33
CA LEU A 47 -3.87 17.48 -6.38
C LEU A 47 -4.59 18.46 -5.46
N ILE A 48 -5.92 18.50 -5.57
CA ILE A 48 -6.75 19.36 -4.73
C ILE A 48 -7.26 18.55 -3.54
N ILE A 49 -6.88 18.97 -2.33
CA ILE A 49 -7.21 18.31 -1.08
C ILE A 49 -7.99 19.28 -0.19
N ARG A 50 -9.26 18.96 0.06
CA ARG A 50 -10.13 19.76 0.93
C ARG A 50 -9.88 19.38 2.39
N VAL A 51 -9.54 20.36 3.22
CA VAL A 51 -9.30 20.17 4.64
C VAL A 51 -10.50 20.61 5.47
N SER A 52 -10.69 19.98 6.63
CA SER A 52 -11.88 20.18 7.46
C SER A 52 -11.66 21.29 8.49
N GLY A 53 -11.93 22.54 8.09
CA GLY A 53 -11.93 23.71 8.97
C GLY A 53 -10.58 24.40 9.14
N ALA A 54 -10.60 25.59 9.76
CA ALA A 54 -9.42 26.44 9.93
C ALA A 54 -8.29 25.78 10.75
N PRO A 55 -8.54 25.07 11.88
CA PRO A 55 -7.46 24.43 12.63
C PRO A 55 -6.66 23.40 11.83
N ALA A 56 -7.33 22.64 10.95
CA ALA A 56 -6.65 21.71 10.05
C ALA A 56 -5.88 22.44 8.95
N PHE A 57 -6.45 23.53 8.43
CA PHE A 57 -5.80 24.35 7.39
C PHE A 57 -4.56 25.11 7.91
N ASP A 58 -4.56 25.49 9.20
CA ASP A 58 -3.44 26.16 9.87
C ASP A 58 -2.12 25.39 9.73
N LEU A 59 -2.18 24.06 9.68
CA LEU A 59 -1.00 23.20 9.47
C LEU A 59 -0.33 23.45 8.11
N PHE A 60 -1.12 23.71 7.07
CA PHE A 60 -0.65 23.87 5.69
C PHE A 60 -0.29 25.31 5.37
N ILE A 61 -1.07 26.28 5.85
CA ILE A 61 -0.82 27.69 5.53
C ILE A 61 0.48 28.22 6.16
N GLN A 62 0.94 27.61 7.27
CA GLN A 62 2.22 27.93 7.89
C GLN A 62 3.44 27.42 7.10
N ASN A 63 3.24 26.39 6.27
CA ASN A 63 4.30 25.63 5.62
C ASN A 63 4.28 25.69 4.09
N GLY A 64 3.20 26.20 3.50
CA GLY A 64 3.04 26.34 2.06
C GLY A 64 4.00 27.38 1.48
N GLU A 65 4.45 27.14 0.26
CA GLU A 65 5.35 28.06 -0.45
C GLU A 65 4.57 29.24 -1.09
N ALA A 66 3.26 29.05 -1.32
CA ALA A 66 2.35 30.14 -1.70
C ALA A 66 1.00 30.02 -0.98
N ASN A 67 0.60 31.12 -0.31
CA ASN A 67 -0.68 31.24 0.40
C ASN A 67 -1.59 32.22 -0.34
N ILE A 68 -2.72 31.71 -0.80
CA ILE A 68 -3.59 32.35 -1.76
C ILE A 68 -4.98 32.52 -1.17
N VAL A 69 -5.59 33.65 -1.50
CA VAL A 69 -7.01 33.88 -1.31
C VAL A 69 -7.69 33.87 -2.67
N LEU A 70 -8.66 32.98 -2.84
CA LEU A 70 -9.49 32.94 -4.05
C LEU A 70 -10.89 33.45 -3.71
N PHE A 71 -11.26 34.55 -4.37
CA PHE A 71 -12.62 35.05 -4.44
C PHE A 71 -13.24 34.55 -5.75
N ASP A 72 -13.48 33.25 -5.83
CA ASP A 72 -14.55 32.75 -6.70
C ASP A 72 -15.82 32.62 -5.84
N TRP A 73 -16.97 32.34 -6.46
CA TRP A 73 -18.31 32.17 -5.86
C TRP A 73 -18.39 31.30 -4.59
N LYS A 74 -17.28 30.67 -4.17
CA LYS A 74 -17.05 30.16 -2.82
C LYS A 74 -15.80 30.82 -2.26
N THR A 75 -15.91 31.53 -1.14
CA THR A 75 -14.77 32.14 -0.45
C THR A 75 -13.79 31.07 0.03
N ARG A 76 -12.58 31.04 -0.52
CA ARG A 76 -11.59 29.98 -0.28
C ARG A 76 -10.23 30.52 0.14
N PHE A 77 -9.62 29.84 1.11
CA PHE A 77 -8.19 29.92 1.37
C PHE A 77 -7.49 28.72 0.77
N VAL A 78 -6.33 28.96 0.16
CA VAL A 78 -5.56 27.95 -0.54
C VAL A 78 -4.10 28.03 -0.11
N SER A 79 -3.53 26.89 0.28
CA SER A 79 -2.09 26.73 0.48
C SER A 79 -1.55 25.82 -0.62
N ILE A 80 -0.56 26.30 -1.35
CA ILE A 80 0.07 25.59 -2.47
C ILE A 80 1.46 25.14 -2.08
N PHE A 81 1.71 23.86 -2.32
CA PHE A 81 3.05 23.31 -2.38
C PHE A 81 3.37 22.99 -3.85
N PRO A 82 4.32 23.68 -4.48
CA PRO A 82 4.58 23.59 -5.92
C PRO A 82 5.25 22.26 -6.30
N PRO A 83 5.10 21.81 -7.56
CA PRO A 83 5.79 20.63 -8.04
C PRO A 83 7.31 20.78 -7.88
N ARG A 84 8.01 19.68 -7.62
CA ARG A 84 9.48 19.69 -7.51
C ARG A 84 10.08 19.01 -8.75
N PRO A 85 11.09 19.60 -9.43
CA PRO A 85 11.73 19.00 -10.61
C PRO A 85 12.21 17.57 -10.38
N ASP A 86 12.61 17.33 -9.13
CA ASP A 86 13.23 16.13 -8.61
C ASP A 86 12.31 15.36 -7.65
N GLY A 87 11.00 15.60 -7.69
CA GLY A 87 10.05 15.03 -6.77
C GLY A 87 8.69 14.80 -7.42
N PHE A 88 7.64 14.92 -6.62
CA PHE A 88 6.27 14.70 -7.08
C PHE A 88 5.88 15.69 -8.18
N PRO A 89 5.23 15.24 -9.28
CA PRO A 89 5.12 16.03 -10.51
C PRO A 89 4.03 17.11 -10.47
N LEU A 90 3.15 17.05 -9.46
CA LEU A 90 1.98 17.92 -9.34
C LEU A 90 2.12 18.90 -8.18
N ALA A 91 1.48 20.05 -8.31
CA ALA A 91 1.22 20.92 -7.16
C ALA A 91 0.27 20.21 -6.18
N ARG A 92 0.47 20.40 -4.88
CA ARG A 92 -0.47 19.97 -3.84
C ARG A 92 -1.18 21.21 -3.32
N VAL A 93 -2.50 21.21 -3.43
CA VAL A 93 -3.35 22.37 -3.18
C VAL A 93 -4.28 22.02 -2.04
N TYR A 94 -3.99 22.53 -0.85
CA TYR A 94 -4.82 22.35 0.33
C TYR A 94 -5.84 23.49 0.38
N VAL A 95 -7.12 23.14 0.51
CA VAL A 95 -8.23 24.10 0.37
C VAL A 95 -9.09 24.10 1.61
N LEU A 96 -9.27 25.30 2.18
CA LEU A 96 -10.31 25.61 3.15
C LEU A 96 -11.43 26.38 2.43
N GLU A 97 -12.61 25.76 2.34
CA GLU A 97 -13.82 26.45 1.90
C GLU A 97 -14.53 27.08 3.10
N VAL A 98 -14.85 28.36 3.01
CA VAL A 98 -15.63 29.09 4.01
C VAL A 98 -16.93 29.52 3.33
N HIS A 99 -18.07 29.37 4.00
CA HIS A 99 -19.38 29.66 3.42
C HIS A 99 -19.97 30.99 3.89
N ASP A 100 -19.45 31.53 5.00
CA ASP A 100 -19.86 32.81 5.57
C ASP A 100 -18.77 33.87 5.35
N LEU A 101 -19.18 35.06 4.88
CA LEU A 101 -18.27 36.15 4.55
C LEU A 101 -17.60 36.77 5.79
N LEU A 102 -18.30 36.79 6.93
CA LEU A 102 -17.78 37.32 8.18
C LEU A 102 -16.72 36.37 8.75
N ASP A 103 -17.00 35.06 8.76
CA ASP A 103 -16.02 34.03 9.13
C ASP A 103 -14.79 34.09 8.23
N PHE A 104 -15.00 34.26 6.93
CA PHE A 104 -13.89 34.40 5.98
C PHE A 104 -13.04 35.64 6.29
N ALA A 105 -13.65 36.80 6.56
CA ALA A 105 -12.94 38.00 6.95
C ALA A 105 -12.16 37.83 8.26
N HIS A 106 -12.77 37.22 9.28
CA HIS A 106 -12.11 36.94 10.56
C HIS A 106 -10.91 36.01 10.42
N ILE A 107 -11.06 34.92 9.64
CA ILE A 107 -9.97 33.98 9.37
C ILE A 107 -8.83 34.68 8.61
N GLY A 108 -9.16 35.46 7.57
CA GLY A 108 -8.19 36.20 6.78
C GLY A 108 -7.42 37.24 7.60
N GLN A 109 -8.11 37.97 8.48
CA GLN A 109 -7.49 38.90 9.42
C GLN A 109 -6.54 38.18 10.37
N SER A 110 -6.99 37.06 10.96
CA SER A 110 -6.15 36.25 11.87
C SER A 110 -4.85 35.76 11.22
N TYR A 111 -4.88 35.39 9.93
CA TYR A 111 -3.66 35.03 9.21
C TYR A 111 -2.73 36.23 9.00
N THR A 112 -3.30 37.37 8.63
CA THR A 112 -2.54 38.60 8.41
C THR A 112 -1.87 39.10 9.70
N GLU A 113 -2.57 39.04 10.83
CA GLU A 113 -2.05 39.37 12.17
C GLU A 113 -0.91 38.44 12.61
N ARG A 114 -0.93 37.18 12.16
CA ARG A 114 0.16 36.21 12.34
C ARG A 114 1.32 36.41 11.35
N GLY A 115 1.29 37.46 10.52
CA GLY A 115 2.32 37.77 9.54
C GLY A 115 2.27 36.90 8.27
N ILE A 116 1.20 36.13 8.08
CA ILE A 116 1.02 35.32 6.87
C ILE A 116 0.50 36.20 5.75
N ARG A 117 1.29 36.30 4.67
CA ARG A 117 0.89 37.04 3.48
C ARG A 117 -0.16 36.27 2.69
N LEU A 118 -1.37 36.81 2.64
CA LEU A 118 -2.45 36.34 1.79
C LEU A 118 -2.44 37.11 0.47
N THR A 119 -2.21 36.42 -0.64
CA THR A 119 -2.19 37.05 -1.98
C THR A 119 -3.45 36.69 -2.74
N PRO A 120 -4.28 37.67 -3.16
CA PRO A 120 -5.31 37.41 -4.16
C PRO A 120 -4.64 36.99 -5.46
N MET A 121 -4.96 35.81 -5.99
CA MET A 121 -4.49 35.36 -7.31
C MET A 121 -5.66 35.12 -8.24
N LEU A 122 -5.51 35.51 -9.50
CA LEU A 122 -6.50 35.34 -10.56
C LEU A 122 -5.88 34.56 -11.72
N GLY A 123 -6.68 33.68 -12.33
CA GLY A 123 -6.40 33.01 -13.61
C GLY A 123 -4.93 32.60 -13.79
N GLU A 124 -4.23 33.26 -14.71
CA GLU A 124 -2.86 32.96 -15.12
C GLU A 124 -1.85 32.90 -13.96
N GLN A 125 -2.02 33.73 -12.92
CA GLN A 125 -1.12 33.71 -11.76
C GLN A 125 -1.29 32.43 -10.94
N PHE A 126 -2.53 31.95 -10.82
CA PHE A 126 -2.83 30.69 -10.16
C PHE A 126 -2.29 29.52 -11.00
N ASP A 127 -2.52 29.53 -12.31
CA ASP A 127 -2.00 28.50 -13.22
C ASP A 127 -0.46 28.44 -13.21
N ALA A 128 0.21 29.59 -13.16
CA ALA A 128 1.66 29.67 -13.00
C ALA A 128 2.12 29.07 -11.67
N ALA A 129 1.43 29.33 -10.56
CA ALA A 129 1.74 28.76 -9.25
C ALA A 129 1.55 27.22 -9.22
N LEU A 130 0.67 26.67 -10.06
CA LEU A 130 0.53 25.22 -10.23
C LEU A 130 1.59 24.61 -11.17
N GLY A 131 2.36 25.44 -11.87
CA GLY A 131 3.26 24.99 -12.94
C GLY A 131 2.50 24.40 -14.12
N ALA A 132 1.37 25.01 -14.52
CA ALA A 132 0.49 24.49 -15.57
C ALA A 132 1.09 24.51 -16.99
N GLY A 133 2.25 25.13 -17.23
CA GLY A 133 2.86 25.20 -18.56
C GLY A 133 3.30 23.85 -19.13
N ASP A 134 3.83 22.96 -18.28
CA ASP A 134 4.47 21.69 -18.65
C ASP A 134 3.94 20.49 -17.84
N TYR A 135 2.81 20.65 -17.14
CA TYR A 135 2.30 19.62 -16.22
C TYR A 135 2.02 18.27 -16.89
N GLN A 136 1.55 18.27 -18.15
CA GLN A 136 1.27 17.03 -18.87
C GLN A 136 2.56 16.23 -19.10
N GLU A 137 3.63 16.91 -19.52
CA GLU A 137 4.93 16.27 -19.75
C GLU A 137 5.51 15.75 -18.43
N ARG A 138 5.51 16.57 -17.37
CA ARG A 138 5.96 16.15 -16.04
C ARG A 138 5.20 14.94 -15.53
N HIS A 139 3.87 14.95 -15.67
CA HIS A 139 3.00 13.87 -15.25
C HIS A 139 3.31 12.56 -16.00
N HIS A 140 3.38 12.61 -17.34
CA HIS A 140 3.70 11.43 -18.14
C HIS A 140 5.09 10.89 -17.86
N ARG A 141 6.12 11.76 -17.82
CA ARG A 141 7.50 11.36 -17.52
C ARG A 141 7.59 10.68 -16.15
N TYR A 142 7.04 11.31 -15.12
CA TYR A 142 7.08 10.79 -13.76
C TYR A 142 6.35 9.45 -13.63
N LEU A 143 5.17 9.29 -14.26
CA LEU A 143 4.44 8.02 -14.22
C LEU A 143 5.12 6.92 -15.03
N ALA A 144 5.73 7.25 -16.16
CA ALA A 144 6.53 6.29 -16.93
C ALA A 144 7.71 5.78 -16.09
N ASP A 145 8.47 6.68 -15.45
CA ASP A 145 9.58 6.31 -14.56
C ASP A 145 9.11 5.49 -13.37
N TYR A 146 8.00 5.90 -12.73
CA TYR A 146 7.38 5.18 -11.63
C TYR A 146 6.96 3.76 -12.02
N GLN A 147 6.29 3.60 -13.16
CA GLN A 147 5.86 2.29 -13.66
C GLN A 147 7.04 1.42 -14.05
N ALA A 148 8.04 1.97 -14.74
CA ALA A 148 9.24 1.24 -15.15
C ALA A 148 10.00 0.72 -13.93
N ARG A 149 10.24 1.58 -12.94
CA ARG A 149 10.97 1.25 -11.71
C ARG A 149 10.24 0.22 -10.86
N ASN A 150 8.90 0.27 -10.82
CA ASN A 150 8.07 -0.59 -9.97
C ASN A 150 7.39 -1.73 -10.73
N LYS A 151 7.78 -2.02 -11.98
CA LYS A 151 7.17 -3.06 -12.81
C LYS A 151 7.12 -4.42 -12.10
N GLY A 152 8.24 -4.82 -11.47
CA GLY A 152 8.32 -6.08 -10.73
C GLY A 152 7.34 -6.14 -9.56
N PHE A 153 7.17 -5.04 -8.81
CA PHE A 153 6.19 -4.96 -7.73
C PHE A 153 4.77 -5.15 -8.24
N PHE A 154 4.39 -4.42 -9.28
CA PHE A 154 3.04 -4.49 -9.82
C PHE A 154 2.74 -5.88 -10.42
N GLY A 155 3.74 -6.55 -10.99
CA GLY A 155 3.64 -7.95 -11.38
C GLY A 155 3.31 -8.88 -10.20
N VAL A 156 4.09 -8.80 -9.12
CA VAL A 156 3.84 -9.59 -7.90
C VAL A 156 2.49 -9.25 -7.27
N ALA A 157 2.16 -7.96 -7.14
CA ALA A 157 0.91 -7.51 -6.55
C ALA A 157 -0.29 -8.01 -7.37
N ALA A 158 -0.24 -7.92 -8.70
CA ALA A 158 -1.29 -8.42 -9.58
C ALA A 158 -1.47 -9.94 -9.49
N GLY A 159 -0.38 -10.70 -9.38
CA GLY A 159 -0.46 -12.13 -9.12
C GLY A 159 -1.06 -12.45 -7.75
N ARG A 160 -0.65 -11.73 -6.70
CA ARG A 160 -1.19 -11.88 -5.34
C ARG A 160 -2.66 -11.52 -5.25
N MET A 161 -3.13 -10.49 -5.96
CA MET A 161 -4.56 -10.14 -5.99
C MET A 161 -5.43 -11.26 -6.56
N LYS A 162 -4.87 -12.09 -7.45
CA LYS A 162 -5.55 -13.26 -8.03
C LYS A 162 -5.44 -14.51 -7.15
N SER A 163 -4.32 -14.69 -6.45
CA SER A 163 -4.03 -15.92 -5.70
C SER A 163 -4.34 -15.85 -4.20
N THR A 164 -4.47 -14.65 -3.63
CA THR A 164 -4.45 -14.42 -2.18
C THR A 164 -5.53 -13.43 -1.73
N PHE A 165 -5.68 -13.22 -0.42
CA PHE A 165 -6.57 -12.24 0.20
C PHE A 165 -6.21 -10.75 -0.08
N ILE A 166 -5.11 -10.50 -0.79
CA ILE A 166 -4.71 -9.15 -1.20
C ILE A 166 -5.73 -8.57 -2.19
N GLU A 167 -6.12 -7.34 -1.94
CA GLU A 167 -7.03 -6.57 -2.82
C GLU A 167 -6.32 -5.35 -3.43
N LYS A 168 -5.25 -4.86 -2.81
CA LYS A 168 -4.52 -3.67 -3.28
C LYS A 168 -3.01 -3.81 -3.10
N GLY A 169 -2.28 -3.20 -4.02
CA GLY A 169 -0.83 -3.03 -3.95
C GLY A 169 -0.47 -1.55 -4.07
N LEU A 170 0.30 -1.02 -3.12
CA LEU A 170 0.79 0.36 -3.14
C LEU A 170 2.30 0.41 -2.99
N VAL A 171 2.96 1.39 -3.62
CA VAL A 171 4.37 1.68 -3.36
C VAL A 171 4.47 3.00 -2.62
N PHE A 172 5.22 3.01 -1.52
CA PHE A 172 5.66 4.25 -0.87
C PHE A 172 6.83 4.81 -1.66
N HIS A 173 6.51 5.76 -2.52
CA HIS A 173 7.46 6.30 -3.48
C HIS A 173 8.55 7.12 -2.80
N SER A 174 9.79 6.86 -3.20
CA SER A 174 10.97 7.60 -2.77
C SER A 174 12.06 7.46 -3.84
N LYS A 175 12.98 8.42 -3.91
CA LYS A 175 14.10 8.38 -4.87
C LYS A 175 15.07 7.24 -4.54
N GLY A 176 15.39 7.07 -3.28
CA GLY A 176 16.18 5.95 -2.78
C GLY A 176 15.46 5.27 -1.63
N CYS A 177 16.20 4.92 -0.60
CA CYS A 177 15.70 4.45 0.67
C CYS A 177 14.71 5.47 1.27
N LEU A 178 13.52 5.01 1.64
CA LEU A 178 12.48 5.86 2.23
C LEU A 178 12.95 6.63 3.48
N VAL A 179 13.94 6.09 4.20
CA VAL A 179 14.46 6.65 5.45
C VAL A 179 15.57 7.68 5.23
N CYS A 180 16.54 7.40 4.35
CA CYS A 180 17.76 8.23 4.20
C CYS A 180 18.06 8.68 2.77
N GLN A 181 17.18 8.36 1.82
CA GLN A 181 17.27 8.74 0.40
C GLN A 181 18.48 8.21 -0.39
N ARG A 182 19.43 7.49 0.23
CA ARG A 182 20.51 6.73 -0.46
C ARG A 182 19.93 5.60 -1.31
N ASP A 183 20.69 5.11 -2.29
CA ASP A 183 20.26 3.98 -3.12
C ASP A 183 19.77 2.78 -2.31
N GLY A 184 18.69 2.16 -2.78
CA GLY A 184 18.01 1.09 -2.08
C GLY A 184 17.27 0.16 -3.02
N ALA A 185 17.00 -1.04 -2.53
CA ALA A 185 16.21 -2.04 -3.22
C ALA A 185 14.75 -1.98 -2.73
N LEU A 186 13.84 -2.47 -3.57
CA LEU A 186 12.44 -2.58 -3.19
C LEU A 186 12.23 -3.80 -2.29
N PHE A 187 11.64 -3.56 -1.13
CA PHE A 187 11.15 -4.58 -0.21
C PHE A 187 9.62 -4.54 -0.17
N THR A 188 9.02 -5.67 0.14
CA THR A 188 7.56 -5.78 0.21
C THR A 188 7.14 -6.23 1.60
N THR A 189 6.07 -5.64 2.12
CA THR A 189 5.40 -6.10 3.34
C THR A 189 3.91 -6.17 3.09
N THR A 190 3.25 -7.06 3.80
CA THR A 190 1.80 -7.25 3.68
C THR A 190 1.16 -6.98 5.02
N ILE A 191 0.03 -6.27 5.02
CA ILE A 191 -0.82 -6.10 6.18
C ILE A 191 -2.23 -6.48 5.75
N GLY A 192 -2.90 -7.26 6.58
CA GLY A 192 -4.34 -7.30 6.52
C GLY A 192 -4.94 -8.26 7.52
N ASP A 193 -6.25 -8.32 7.48
CA ASP A 193 -7.05 -9.24 8.29
C ASP A 193 -7.34 -10.49 7.45
N PRO A 194 -7.08 -11.72 7.95
CA PRO A 194 -7.46 -12.96 7.28
C PRO A 194 -8.96 -13.06 6.92
N THR A 195 -9.81 -12.28 7.59
CA THR A 195 -11.26 -12.18 7.31
C THR A 195 -11.66 -10.97 6.46
N GLY A 196 -10.70 -10.12 6.08
CA GLY A 196 -10.94 -8.85 5.40
C GLY A 196 -9.97 -8.58 4.23
N GLU A 197 -9.82 -7.29 3.91
CA GLU A 197 -8.99 -6.85 2.78
C GLU A 197 -7.49 -6.89 3.13
N GLY A 198 -6.67 -7.44 2.24
CA GLY A 198 -5.21 -7.40 2.34
C GLY A 198 -4.59 -6.27 1.52
N LEU A 199 -3.57 -5.62 2.08
CA LEU A 199 -2.72 -4.64 1.42
C LEU A 199 -1.29 -5.18 1.31
N MET A 200 -0.75 -5.12 0.09
CA MET A 200 0.68 -5.26 -0.16
C MET A 200 1.31 -3.88 -0.33
N MET A 201 2.40 -3.62 0.38
CA MET A 201 3.16 -2.37 0.30
C MET A 201 4.58 -2.62 -0.20
N GLY A 202 5.02 -1.82 -1.17
CA GLY A 202 6.39 -1.72 -1.64
C GLY A 202 7.10 -0.54 -0.99
N ILE A 203 8.30 -0.77 -0.45
CA ILE A 203 9.10 0.21 0.27
C ILE A 203 10.55 0.08 -0.18
N TYR A 204 11.20 1.18 -0.55
CA TYR A 204 12.63 1.17 -0.85
C TYR A 204 13.46 1.28 0.43
N LEU A 205 14.41 0.37 0.62
CA LEU A 205 15.36 0.41 1.75
C LEU A 205 16.78 0.18 1.25
N CYS A 206 17.75 0.93 1.80
CA CYS A 206 19.16 0.61 1.63
C CYS A 206 19.53 -0.60 2.48
N THR A 207 20.69 -1.21 2.24
CA THR A 207 21.13 -2.44 2.93
C THR A 207 21.11 -2.32 4.45
N GLU A 208 21.50 -1.17 4.98
CA GLU A 208 21.50 -0.90 6.43
C GLU A 208 20.08 -0.90 7.01
N HIS A 209 19.17 -0.12 6.42
CA HIS A 209 17.78 -0.06 6.89
C HIS A 209 16.99 -1.34 6.59
N ALA A 210 17.36 -2.10 5.57
CA ALA A 210 16.81 -3.43 5.32
C ALA A 210 17.22 -4.42 6.41
N ALA A 211 18.48 -4.35 6.89
CA ALA A 211 18.95 -5.18 8.00
C ALA A 211 18.24 -4.79 9.32
N GLU A 212 18.05 -3.50 9.59
CA GLU A 212 17.24 -3.04 10.72
C GLU A 212 15.79 -3.54 10.63
N ALA A 213 15.18 -3.45 9.43
CA ALA A 213 13.81 -3.90 9.21
C ALA A 213 13.66 -5.41 9.42
N ALA A 214 14.66 -6.20 9.00
CA ALA A 214 14.68 -7.64 9.19
C ALA A 214 14.74 -8.08 10.66
N SER A 215 15.20 -7.19 11.56
CA SER A 215 15.21 -7.44 13.01
C SER A 215 13.88 -7.09 13.69
N GLN A 216 12.91 -6.56 12.95
CA GLN A 216 11.58 -6.21 13.45
C GLN A 216 10.53 -7.25 13.03
N PRO A 217 9.35 -7.29 13.68
CA PRO A 217 8.27 -8.20 13.29
C PRO A 217 7.80 -8.05 11.84
N SER A 218 7.89 -6.84 11.27
CA SER A 218 7.62 -6.56 9.85
C SER A 218 8.28 -5.26 9.41
N SER A 219 8.44 -5.07 8.10
CA SER A 219 8.94 -3.80 7.55
C SER A 219 8.02 -2.62 7.88
N PHE A 220 6.71 -2.85 8.03
CA PHE A 220 5.80 -1.80 8.50
C PHE A 220 6.06 -1.41 9.95
N HIS A 221 6.25 -2.40 10.84
CA HIS A 221 6.60 -2.14 12.24
C HIS A 221 7.91 -1.35 12.35
N TYR A 222 8.89 -1.71 11.52
CA TYR A 222 10.13 -0.96 11.38
C TYR A 222 9.88 0.50 10.99
N LEU A 223 9.11 0.77 9.92
CA LEU A 223 8.81 2.13 9.49
C LEU A 223 8.14 2.94 10.58
N CYS A 224 7.10 2.40 11.23
CA CYS A 224 6.41 3.09 12.31
C CYS A 224 7.40 3.51 13.41
N ARG A 225 8.24 2.58 13.88
CA ARG A 225 9.26 2.90 14.90
C ARG A 225 10.27 3.94 14.41
N LYS A 226 10.76 3.82 13.18
CA LYS A 226 11.75 4.74 12.60
C LYS A 226 11.21 6.17 12.49
N PHE A 227 9.90 6.32 12.26
CA PHE A 227 9.20 7.60 12.21
C PHE A 227 8.54 8.01 13.54
N GLY A 228 8.91 7.38 14.66
CA GLY A 228 8.45 7.82 15.99
C GLY A 228 7.04 7.39 16.38
N HIS A 229 6.44 6.45 15.65
CA HIS A 229 5.10 5.93 15.91
C HIS A 229 5.13 4.49 16.45
N SER A 230 4.18 4.16 17.31
CA SER A 230 3.93 2.79 17.75
C SER A 230 2.85 2.16 16.89
N VAL A 231 3.07 0.93 16.41
CA VAL A 231 1.97 0.09 15.93
C VAL A 231 1.22 -0.43 17.15
N SER A 232 -0.07 -0.14 17.25
CA SER A 232 -0.93 -0.74 18.27
C SER A 232 -1.13 -2.23 17.95
N GLY A 233 -0.96 -3.08 18.96
CA GLY A 233 -1.03 -4.54 18.82
C GLY A 233 0.35 -5.20 18.85
N VAL A 234 0.45 -6.27 19.64
CA VAL A 234 1.69 -7.06 19.69
C VAL A 234 1.74 -7.91 18.43
N ALA A 235 2.58 -7.52 17.47
CA ALA A 235 2.95 -8.40 16.36
C ALA A 235 3.76 -9.58 16.93
N ARG A 236 3.06 -10.61 17.40
CA ARG A 236 3.68 -11.86 17.83
C ARG A 236 3.86 -12.74 16.60
N VAL A 237 5.05 -13.32 16.48
CA VAL A 237 5.25 -14.45 15.58
C VAL A 237 4.29 -15.55 16.05
N ALA A 238 3.36 -15.93 15.17
CA ALA A 238 2.41 -17.00 15.47
C ALA A 238 3.17 -18.29 15.81
N SER A 239 2.77 -18.97 16.89
CA SER A 239 3.33 -20.28 17.21
C SER A 239 2.93 -21.30 16.14
N LYS A 240 3.73 -22.36 16.00
CA LYS A 240 3.43 -23.46 15.07
C LYS A 240 2.07 -24.10 15.34
N ASP A 241 1.73 -24.28 16.61
CA ASP A 241 0.44 -24.85 17.02
C ASP A 241 -0.73 -23.94 16.64
N PHE A 242 -0.58 -22.63 16.85
CA PHE A 242 -1.60 -21.66 16.45
C PHE A 242 -1.80 -21.65 14.93
N ILE A 243 -0.71 -21.69 14.15
CA ILE A 243 -0.76 -21.80 12.69
C ILE A 243 -1.51 -23.07 12.26
N LEU A 244 -1.23 -24.20 12.90
CA LEU A 244 -1.83 -25.49 12.60
C LEU A 244 -3.33 -25.51 12.93
N GLU A 245 -3.71 -24.99 14.10
CA GLU A 245 -5.09 -24.86 14.56
C GLU A 245 -5.90 -23.97 13.59
N MET A 246 -5.41 -22.76 13.32
CA MET A 246 -6.05 -21.82 12.39
C MET A 246 -6.19 -22.42 10.99
N THR A 247 -5.17 -23.13 10.50
CA THR A 247 -5.24 -23.82 9.22
C THR A 247 -6.31 -24.91 9.24
N GLY A 248 -6.34 -25.75 10.27
CA GLY A 248 -7.34 -26.81 10.39
C GLY A 248 -8.76 -26.26 10.42
N GLU A 249 -8.99 -25.17 11.15
CA GLU A 249 -10.30 -24.53 11.24
C GLU A 249 -10.72 -23.87 9.93
N PHE A 250 -9.80 -23.17 9.25
CA PHE A 250 -10.03 -22.63 7.92
C PHE A 250 -10.43 -23.71 6.91
N LEU A 251 -9.70 -24.83 6.89
CA LEU A 251 -9.99 -25.93 5.98
C LEU A 251 -11.41 -26.49 6.21
N LYS A 252 -11.85 -26.60 7.48
CA LYS A 252 -13.20 -27.06 7.81
C LYS A 252 -14.28 -26.04 7.43
N THR A 253 -14.12 -24.80 7.88
CA THR A 253 -15.18 -23.78 7.83
C THR A 253 -15.27 -23.08 6.48
N GLN A 254 -14.13 -22.71 5.89
CA GLN A 254 -14.09 -21.93 4.65
C GLN A 254 -14.05 -22.82 3.40
N LEU A 255 -13.41 -23.99 3.49
CA LEU A 255 -13.30 -24.92 2.35
C LEU A 255 -14.23 -26.14 2.45
N GLY A 256 -14.99 -26.27 3.54
CA GLY A 256 -15.92 -27.38 3.74
C GLY A 256 -15.24 -28.74 3.82
N CYS A 257 -13.96 -28.79 4.20
CA CYS A 257 -13.19 -30.03 4.23
C CYS A 257 -13.40 -30.79 5.54
N ARG A 258 -13.38 -32.12 5.45
CA ARG A 258 -13.18 -33.00 6.59
C ARG A 258 -11.68 -33.22 6.79
N ILE A 259 -11.20 -33.03 8.03
CA ILE A 259 -9.80 -33.35 8.36
C ILE A 259 -9.65 -34.87 8.46
N ILE A 260 -8.74 -35.43 7.67
CA ILE A 260 -8.44 -36.88 7.64
C ILE A 260 -7.35 -37.21 8.64
N LYS A 261 -6.28 -36.40 8.63
CA LYS A 261 -5.07 -36.66 9.42
C LYS A 261 -4.32 -35.36 9.67
N ILE A 262 -3.80 -35.22 10.88
CA ILE A 262 -2.79 -34.22 11.24
C ILE A 262 -1.55 -34.99 11.68
N ALA A 263 -0.39 -34.68 11.10
CA ALA A 263 0.88 -35.31 11.47
C ALA A 263 2.01 -34.29 11.40
N GLY A 264 2.54 -33.91 12.57
CA GLY A 264 3.44 -32.76 12.68
C GLY A 264 2.81 -31.51 12.08
N MET A 265 3.56 -30.80 11.24
CA MET A 265 3.06 -29.62 10.51
C MET A 265 2.37 -29.95 9.19
N THR A 266 1.74 -31.12 9.07
CA THR A 266 1.02 -31.52 7.87
C THR A 266 -0.42 -31.83 8.19
N ILE A 267 -1.34 -31.21 7.45
CA ILE A 267 -2.78 -31.46 7.53
C ILE A 267 -3.25 -32.05 6.20
N THR A 268 -3.86 -33.24 6.27
CA THR A 268 -4.57 -33.85 5.15
C THR A 268 -6.06 -33.66 5.38
N ALA A 269 -6.73 -33.02 4.42
CA ALA A 269 -8.15 -32.74 4.44
C ALA A 269 -8.81 -33.17 3.12
N GLU A 270 -10.10 -33.42 3.14
CA GLU A 270 -10.86 -33.93 2.00
C GLU A 270 -12.17 -33.17 1.85
N ARG A 271 -12.48 -32.73 0.64
CA ARG A 271 -13.79 -32.14 0.31
C ARG A 271 -14.83 -33.23 0.05
N PRO A 272 -16.14 -32.92 0.16
CA PRO A 272 -17.22 -33.85 -0.18
C PRO A 272 -17.13 -34.43 -1.60
N SER A 273 -16.48 -33.73 -2.54
CA SER A 273 -16.22 -34.22 -3.90
C SER A 273 -15.20 -35.36 -3.99
N GLY A 274 -14.50 -35.68 -2.90
CA GLY A 274 -13.37 -36.61 -2.87
C GLY A 274 -12.03 -35.98 -3.24
N LEU A 275 -11.99 -34.66 -3.49
CA LEU A 275 -10.73 -33.92 -3.66
C LEU A 275 -9.98 -33.86 -2.33
N GLN A 276 -8.74 -34.34 -2.31
CA GLN A 276 -7.88 -34.31 -1.12
C GLN A 276 -6.87 -33.17 -1.24
N LEU A 277 -6.76 -32.37 -0.18
CA LEU A 277 -5.77 -31.32 -0.01
C LEU A 277 -4.80 -31.70 1.11
N ILE A 278 -3.51 -31.69 0.81
CA ILE A 278 -2.43 -31.90 1.80
C ILE A 278 -1.67 -30.58 1.94
N VAL A 279 -1.78 -29.97 3.11
CA VAL A 279 -1.07 -28.75 3.49
C VAL A 279 0.14 -29.13 4.32
N ARG A 280 1.34 -28.78 3.86
CA ARG A 280 2.60 -28.96 4.60
C ARG A 280 3.15 -27.60 4.98
N LEU A 281 3.36 -27.33 6.27
CA LEU A 281 3.82 -26.05 6.83
C LEU A 281 5.10 -26.26 7.66
N ARG A 282 6.21 -26.70 7.03
CA ARG A 282 7.43 -27.09 7.76
C ARG A 282 7.89 -26.01 8.75
N ASP A 283 7.85 -24.75 8.31
CA ASP A 283 8.08 -23.54 9.08
C ASP A 283 7.41 -22.34 8.39
N ASN A 284 7.64 -21.13 8.90
CA ASN A 284 7.03 -19.88 8.39
C ASN A 284 7.51 -19.50 6.98
N ARG A 285 8.47 -20.23 6.41
CA ARG A 285 9.10 -19.94 5.11
C ARG A 285 9.19 -21.17 4.21
N THR A 286 8.61 -22.31 4.59
CA THR A 286 8.71 -23.55 3.81
C THR A 286 7.38 -24.28 3.85
N TYR A 287 6.72 -24.35 2.70
CA TYR A 287 5.39 -24.93 2.59
C TYR A 287 5.16 -25.66 1.28
N ALA A 288 4.11 -26.47 1.27
CA ALA A 288 3.56 -27.03 0.04
C ALA A 288 2.06 -27.31 0.17
N TYR A 289 1.32 -27.11 -0.92
CA TYR A 289 -0.06 -27.53 -1.08
C TYR A 289 -0.11 -28.60 -2.16
N ILE A 290 -0.62 -29.78 -1.84
CA ILE A 290 -0.74 -30.89 -2.79
C ILE A 290 -2.21 -31.23 -2.95
N PHE A 291 -2.70 -31.15 -4.19
CA PHE A 291 -4.08 -31.46 -4.55
C PHE A 291 -4.13 -32.81 -5.23
N LYS A 292 -4.98 -33.71 -4.71
CA LYS A 292 -5.20 -35.03 -5.27
C LYS A 292 -6.67 -35.22 -5.62
N ASP A 293 -6.91 -35.86 -6.77
CA ASP A 293 -8.25 -36.30 -7.14
C ASP A 293 -8.75 -37.45 -6.24
N LYS A 294 -10.00 -37.87 -6.46
CA LYS A 294 -10.64 -38.98 -5.74
C LYS A 294 -9.92 -40.33 -5.86
N ASN A 295 -9.03 -40.48 -6.84
CA ASN A 295 -8.23 -41.69 -7.07
C ASN A 295 -6.84 -41.58 -6.43
N GLY A 296 -6.54 -40.47 -5.73
CA GLY A 296 -5.25 -40.20 -5.11
C GLY A 296 -4.19 -39.66 -6.07
N ILE A 297 -4.56 -39.34 -7.32
CA ILE A 297 -3.64 -38.80 -8.34
C ILE A 297 -3.40 -37.32 -8.06
N VAL A 298 -2.14 -36.91 -8.00
CA VAL A 298 -1.78 -35.49 -7.83
C VAL A 298 -2.12 -34.72 -9.11
N ILE A 299 -3.02 -33.74 -8.98
CA ILE A 299 -3.49 -32.90 -10.08
C ILE A 299 -2.84 -31.51 -10.08
N ALA A 300 -2.40 -31.04 -8.92
CA ALA A 300 -1.65 -29.79 -8.78
C ALA A 300 -0.77 -29.82 -7.53
N LYS A 301 0.33 -29.07 -7.57
CA LYS A 301 1.22 -28.87 -6.43
C LYS A 301 1.71 -27.43 -6.41
N VAL A 302 1.58 -26.77 -5.26
CA VAL A 302 2.22 -25.49 -4.97
C VAL A 302 3.33 -25.74 -3.98
N ASP A 303 4.51 -25.18 -4.20
CA ASP A 303 5.57 -25.12 -3.20
C ASP A 303 6.50 -23.94 -3.45
N ASN A 304 7.45 -23.76 -2.54
CA ASN A 304 8.38 -22.63 -2.57
C ASN A 304 9.84 -23.07 -2.56
N ALA A 305 10.12 -24.29 -3.01
CA ALA A 305 11.49 -24.75 -3.17
C ALA A 305 12.12 -24.05 -4.38
N ASP A 306 13.28 -23.42 -4.20
CA ASP A 306 13.98 -22.71 -5.26
C ASP A 306 14.71 -23.67 -6.21
N HIS A 307 13.96 -24.30 -7.12
CA HIS A 307 14.47 -25.26 -8.11
C HIS A 307 13.89 -25.08 -9.51
N HIS A 308 13.07 -24.05 -9.70
CA HIS A 308 12.48 -23.66 -10.98
C HIS A 308 12.73 -22.18 -11.24
N GLN A 309 13.01 -21.84 -12.49
CA GLN A 309 13.00 -20.45 -12.92
C GLN A 309 11.56 -20.06 -13.27
N VAL A 310 10.98 -19.19 -12.45
CA VAL A 310 9.67 -18.55 -12.69
C VAL A 310 9.84 -17.04 -12.68
N GLU A 311 8.90 -16.33 -13.30
CA GLU A 311 8.96 -14.86 -13.41
C GLU A 311 9.01 -14.17 -12.03
N TYR A 312 8.27 -14.71 -11.06
CA TYR A 312 8.26 -14.28 -9.66
C TYR A 312 8.40 -15.51 -8.76
N GLY A 313 9.60 -15.73 -8.21
CA GLY A 313 9.95 -16.89 -7.40
C GLY A 313 10.33 -16.54 -5.96
N PRO A 314 10.53 -17.53 -5.09
CA PRO A 314 10.66 -18.96 -5.41
C PRO A 314 9.32 -19.72 -5.45
N ASP A 315 8.22 -19.11 -5.02
CA ASP A 315 6.90 -19.73 -4.94
C ASP A 315 6.31 -20.03 -6.32
N HIS A 316 6.01 -21.30 -6.58
CA HIS A 316 5.54 -21.77 -7.88
C HIS A 316 4.48 -22.87 -7.76
N ILE A 317 3.74 -23.08 -8.86
CA ILE A 317 2.72 -24.12 -9.01
C ILE A 317 3.04 -24.99 -10.22
N HIS A 318 3.00 -26.30 -10.01
CA HIS A 318 2.98 -27.31 -11.06
C HIS A 318 1.52 -27.65 -11.41
N VAL A 319 1.14 -27.40 -12.66
CA VAL A 319 -0.17 -27.79 -13.19
C VAL A 319 -0.04 -29.17 -13.82
N SER A 320 -0.84 -30.15 -13.38
CA SER A 320 -0.78 -31.53 -13.89
C SER A 320 0.63 -32.16 -13.82
N PRO A 321 1.24 -32.26 -12.62
CA PRO A 321 2.61 -32.75 -12.44
C PRO A 321 2.82 -34.19 -12.95
N ARG A 322 1.74 -34.95 -13.17
CA ARG A 322 1.82 -36.29 -13.78
C ARG A 322 2.22 -36.24 -15.26
N THR A 323 1.76 -35.24 -16.01
CA THR A 323 1.95 -35.17 -17.47
C THR A 323 3.11 -34.27 -17.86
N ASN A 324 3.35 -33.18 -17.13
CA ASN A 324 4.49 -32.31 -17.38
C ASN A 324 4.91 -31.60 -16.10
N ASN A 325 5.97 -32.08 -15.46
CA ASN A 325 6.53 -31.42 -14.27
C ASN A 325 7.18 -30.05 -14.57
N ASN A 326 7.41 -29.72 -15.84
CA ASN A 326 8.01 -28.45 -16.25
C ASN A 326 6.97 -27.38 -16.63
N ASP A 327 5.66 -27.71 -16.61
CA ASP A 327 4.61 -26.69 -16.70
C ASP A 327 4.45 -25.99 -15.35
N VAL A 328 5.38 -25.09 -15.09
CA VAL A 328 5.57 -24.39 -13.83
C VAL A 328 5.40 -22.89 -14.03
N ARG A 329 4.63 -22.27 -13.14
CA ARG A 329 4.41 -20.82 -13.12
C ARG A 329 4.48 -20.30 -11.69
N SER A 330 4.69 -19.00 -11.53
CA SER A 330 4.60 -18.33 -10.23
C SER A 330 3.25 -18.60 -9.57
N SER A 331 3.25 -18.99 -8.30
CA SER A 331 2.00 -19.20 -7.54
C SER A 331 1.50 -17.91 -6.88
N PHE A 332 2.43 -16.99 -6.56
CA PHE A 332 2.17 -15.76 -5.82
C PHE A 332 1.59 -15.99 -4.42
N THR A 333 1.78 -17.18 -3.84
CA THR A 333 1.26 -17.57 -2.52
C THR A 333 2.18 -17.13 -1.38
N TYR A 334 1.64 -17.09 -0.16
CA TYR A 334 2.37 -16.79 1.07
C TYR A 334 2.78 -18.03 1.86
N GLY A 335 2.17 -19.18 1.57
CA GLY A 335 2.37 -20.38 2.38
C GLY A 335 1.54 -20.42 3.64
N PHE A 336 0.48 -19.62 3.69
CA PHE A 336 -0.51 -19.67 4.75
C PHE A 336 -1.91 -19.80 4.15
N PRO A 337 -2.60 -20.95 4.30
CA PRO A 337 -3.83 -21.25 3.54
C PRO A 337 -4.94 -20.21 3.65
N MET A 338 -5.07 -19.56 4.82
CA MET A 338 -6.04 -18.48 5.01
C MET A 338 -5.77 -17.28 4.10
N LEU A 339 -4.50 -16.97 3.86
CA LEU A 339 -4.10 -15.89 2.98
C LEU A 339 -4.15 -16.32 1.52
N ASP A 340 -3.93 -17.60 1.22
CA ASP A 340 -3.90 -18.17 -0.13
C ASP A 340 -5.26 -18.70 -0.61
N VAL A 341 -6.35 -18.27 0.05
CA VAL A 341 -7.70 -18.81 -0.14
C VAL A 341 -8.16 -18.80 -1.60
N LYS A 342 -7.88 -17.73 -2.35
CA LYS A 342 -8.34 -17.61 -3.75
C LYS A 342 -7.71 -18.68 -4.65
N LEU A 343 -6.44 -19.02 -4.41
CA LEU A 343 -5.76 -20.08 -5.17
C LEU A 343 -6.20 -21.48 -4.74
N ILE A 344 -6.43 -21.69 -3.44
CA ILE A 344 -6.78 -23.02 -2.89
C ILE A 344 -8.24 -23.40 -3.17
N ARG A 345 -9.13 -22.40 -3.28
CA ARG A 345 -10.58 -22.62 -3.45
C ARG A 345 -10.90 -23.32 -4.76
#